data_AF-A0A4R7HZH3-F1
#
_entry.id   AF-A0A4R7HZH3-F1
#
_cell.length_a   1.000
_cell.length_b   1.000
_cell.length_c   1.000
_cell.angle_alpha   90.00
_cell.angle_beta   90.00
_cell.angle_gamma   90.00
#
_symmetry.space_group_name_H-M   'P 1'
#
loop_
_entity.id
_entity.type
_entity.pdbx_description
1 polymer ?
#
loop_
_entity_poly.entity_id
_entity_poly.type
_entity_poly.pdbx_seq_one_letter_code
_entity_poly.pdbx_strand_id
1 'polypeptide(L)' 'MSAARDLLHDYQHVIEQLTLVTGGKGVFDVVVDGETLYSKHQTGRHAEPGEVLALFRTRHADGVPVYER' A
#
# COMPACT_ATOMS: atom_id res chain seq x y z
N MET A 1 7.76 5.96 8.84
CA MET A 1 6.50 5.53 8.21
C MET A 1 6.79 4.35 7.32
N SER A 2 5.90 3.36 7.25
CA SER A 2 6.09 2.15 6.43
C SER A 2 4.74 1.80 5.81
N ALA A 3 4.73 1.47 4.51
CA ALA A 3 3.50 1.24 3.77
C ALA A 3 2.50 0.29 4.47
N ALA A 4 2.98 -0.85 5.00
CA ALA A 4 2.12 -1.80 5.70
C ALA A 4 1.48 -1.21 6.97
N ARG A 5 2.27 -0.52 7.81
CA ARG A 5 1.75 0.18 8.99
C ARG A 5 0.71 1.23 8.61
N ASP A 6 1.02 2.05 7.61
CA ASP A 6 0.17 3.17 7.22
C ASP A 6 -1.18 2.65 6.68
N LEU A 7 -1.18 1.55 5.93
CA LEU A 7 -2.40 0.89 5.45
C LEU A 7 -3.22 0.25 6.58
N LEU A 8 -2.59 -0.50 7.49
CA LEU A 8 -3.31 -1.16 8.58
C LEU A 8 -3.87 -0.16 9.58
N HIS A 9 -3.13 0.91 9.87
CA HIS A 9 -3.58 1.97 10.75
C HIS A 9 -4.92 2.57 10.30
N ASP A 10 -5.01 2.92 9.01
CA ASP A 10 -6.17 3.62 8.47
C ASP A 10 -7.27 2.67 7.95
N TYR A 11 -6.91 1.49 7.45
CA TYR A 11 -7.81 0.67 6.63
C TYR A 11 -7.88 -0.80 7.06
N GLN A 12 -7.36 -1.19 8.24
CA GLN A 12 -7.47 -2.58 8.73
C GLN A 12 -8.89 -3.17 8.66
N HIS A 13 -9.93 -2.36 8.88
CA HIS A 13 -11.33 -2.79 8.86
C HIS A 13 -11.87 -3.19 7.47
N VAL A 14 -11.18 -2.82 6.39
CA VAL A 14 -11.54 -3.19 5.01
C VAL A 14 -10.47 -4.08 4.34
N ILE A 15 -9.36 -4.36 5.02
CA ILE A 15 -8.31 -5.24 4.52
C ILE A 15 -8.58 -6.65 5.05
N GLU A 16 -8.99 -7.56 4.17
CA GLU A 16 -9.16 -8.98 4.54
C GLU A 16 -7.82 -9.64 4.90
N GLN A 17 -6.78 -9.36 4.10
CA GLN A 17 -5.45 -9.93 4.29
C GLN A 17 -4.36 -8.98 3.81
N LEU A 18 -3.30 -8.84 4.61
CA LEU A 18 -2.05 -8.18 4.19
C LEU A 18 -0.91 -9.17 4.32
N THR A 19 -0.21 -9.43 3.22
CA THR A 19 0.93 -10.36 3.18
C THR A 19 2.22 -9.60 2.87
N LEU A 20 3.26 -9.84 3.67
CA LEU A 20 4.61 -9.40 3.35
C LEU A 20 5.35 -10.52 2.64
N VAL A 21 5.51 -10.39 1.32
CA VAL A 21 6.29 -11.33 0.53
C VAL A 21 7.74 -10.85 0.50
N THR A 22 8.65 -11.62 1.08
CA THR A 22 10.08 -11.28 1.07
C THR A 22 10.63 -11.42 -0.34
N GLY A 23 11.01 -10.30 -0.95
CA GLY A 23 11.61 -10.26 -2.27
C GLY A 23 13.14 -10.41 -2.25
N GLY A 24 13.71 -10.62 -3.44
CA GLY A 24 15.15 -10.50 -3.69
C GLY A 24 15.49 -9.26 -4.52
N LYS A 25 16.78 -8.97 -4.72
CA LYS A 25 17.29 -7.94 -5.66
C LYS A 25 16.72 -6.52 -5.46
N GLY A 26 16.30 -6.17 -4.24
CA GLY A 26 15.82 -4.83 -3.92
C GLY A 26 14.45 -4.47 -4.53
N VAL A 27 13.64 -5.48 -4.87
CA VAL A 27 12.25 -5.32 -5.31
C VAL A 27 11.41 -4.66 -4.22
N PHE A 28 10.55 -3.75 -4.63
CA PHE A 28 9.50 -3.17 -3.80
C PHE A 28 8.28 -2.94 -4.67
N ASP A 29 7.31 -3.84 -4.57
CA ASP A 29 6.05 -3.77 -5.28
C ASP A 29 4.91 -3.85 -4.26
N VAL A 30 3.84 -3.09 -4.51
CA VAL A 30 2.60 -3.12 -3.74
C VAL A 30 1.49 -3.48 -4.70
N VAL A 31 0.76 -4.53 -4.39
CA VAL A 31 -0.32 -5.08 -5.20
C VAL A 31 -1.57 -5.17 -4.34
N VAL A 32 -2.70 -4.74 -4.88
CA VAL A 32 -4.02 -4.79 -4.23
C VAL A 32 -4.95 -5.53 -5.18
N ASP A 33 -5.56 -6.61 -4.71
CA ASP A 33 -6.49 -7.45 -5.50
C ASP A 33 -5.95 -7.88 -6.88
N GLY A 34 -4.64 -8.15 -6.94
CA GLY A 34 -3.94 -8.54 -8.17
C GLY A 34 -3.50 -7.38 -9.07
N GLU A 35 -3.86 -6.14 -8.75
CA GLU A 35 -3.47 -4.95 -9.49
C GLU A 35 -2.27 -4.23 -8.85
N THR A 36 -1.30 -3.85 -9.68
CA THR A 36 -0.12 -3.11 -9.20
C THR A 36 -0.52 -1.69 -8.78
N LEU A 37 -0.45 -1.44 -7.47
CA LEU A 37 -0.64 -0.12 -6.89
C LEU A 37 0.63 0.73 -7.03
N TYR A 38 1.80 0.15 -6.74
CA TYR A 38 3.11 0.78 -6.85
C TYR A 38 4.18 -0.23 -7.24
N SER A 39 5.15 0.18 -8.05
CA SER A 39 6.35 -0.63 -8.32
C SER A 39 7.59 0.24 -8.41
N LYS A 40 8.60 -0.08 -7.57
CA LYS A 40 9.92 0.56 -7.62
C LYS A 40 10.62 0.35 -8.95
N HIS A 41 10.41 -0.81 -9.60
CA HIS A 41 10.99 -1.07 -10.90
C HIS A 41 10.41 -0.12 -11.98
N GLN A 42 9.12 0.19 -11.90
CA GLN A 42 8.45 1.10 -12.83
C GLN A 42 8.79 2.57 -12.57
N THR A 43 8.87 2.98 -11.30
CA THR A 43 9.14 4.38 -10.92
C THR A 43 10.63 4.72 -10.87
N GLY A 44 11.51 3.72 -10.82
CA GLY A 44 12.95 3.88 -10.69
C GLY A 44 13.42 4.29 -9.28
N ARG A 45 12.53 4.35 -8.28
CA ARG A 45 12.85 4.74 -6.90
C ARG A 45 11.99 3.98 -5.88
N HIS A 46 12.37 4.05 -4.60
CA HIS A 46 11.47 3.61 -3.54
C HIS A 46 10.28 4.57 -3.43
N ALA A 47 9.15 4.08 -2.93
CA ALA A 47 8.02 4.93 -2.54
C ALA A 47 8.44 5.93 -1.47
N GLU A 48 8.02 7.18 -1.63
CA GLU A 48 8.13 8.22 -0.61
C GLU A 48 7.22 7.90 0.58
N PRO A 49 7.51 8.44 1.78
CA PRO A 49 6.63 8.28 2.93
C PRO A 49 5.18 8.70 2.61
N GLY A 50 4.21 7.82 2.88
CA GLY A 50 2.79 8.07 2.63
C GLY A 50 2.32 7.92 1.17
N GLU A 51 3.23 7.78 0.20
CA GLU A 51 2.87 7.68 -1.23
C GLU A 51 1.96 6.46 -1.51
N VAL A 52 2.28 5.30 -0.93
CA VAL A 52 1.47 4.08 -1.09
C VAL A 52 0.06 4.27 -0.50
N LEU A 53 -0.05 4.88 0.67
CA LEU A 53 -1.33 5.16 1.31
C LEU A 53 -2.18 6.12 0.44
N ALA A 54 -1.56 7.17 -0.11
CA ALA A 54 -2.25 8.13 -0.98
C ALA A 54 -2.76 7.46 -2.28
N LEU A 55 -1.96 6.57 -2.87
CA LEU A 55 -2.37 5.77 -4.03
C LEU A 55 -3.52 4.82 -3.68
N PHE A 56 -3.44 4.13 -2.54
CA PHE A 56 -4.48 3.22 -2.07
C PHE A 56 -5.82 3.95 -1.89
N ARG A 57 -5.79 5.12 -1.22
CA ARG A 57 -6.96 5.98 -1.01
C ARG A 57 -7.65 6.34 -2.32
N THR A 58 -6.87 6.79 -3.30
CA THR A 58 -7.39 7.22 -4.60
C THR A 58 -8.00 6.08 -5.40
N ARG A 59 -7.45 4.86 -5.33
CA ARG A 59 -7.84 3.75 -6.21
C ARG A 59 -8.76 2.70 -5.59
N HIS A 60 -8.66 2.47 -4.28
CA HIS A 60 -9.31 1.35 -3.61
C HIS A 60 -10.15 1.73 -2.38
N ALA A 61 -10.03 2.96 -1.87
CA ALA A 61 -10.72 3.39 -0.67
C ALA A 61 -11.43 4.75 -0.83
N ASP A 62 -11.86 5.07 -2.05
CA ASP A 62 -12.67 6.28 -2.29
C ASP A 62 -14.01 6.18 -1.53
N GLY A 63 -14.34 7.22 -0.78
CA GLY A 63 -15.52 7.25 0.10
C GLY A 63 -15.44 6.35 1.35
N VAL A 64 -14.36 5.61 1.58
CA VAL A 64 -14.20 4.74 2.75
C VAL A 64 -13.59 5.56 3.91
N PRO A 65 -14.25 5.63 5.08
CA PRO A 65 -13.69 6.31 6.25
C PRO A 65 -12.45 5.56 6.75
N VAL A 66 -11.52 6.29 7.36
CA VAL A 66 -10.41 5.65 8.08
C VAL A 66 -10.92 5.02 9.38
N TYR A 67 -10.32 3.90 9.77
CA TYR A 67 -10.63 3.14 10.99
C TYR A 67 -10.39 3.98 12.25
N GLU A 68 -9.32 4.77 12.25
CA GLU A 68 -8.93 5.55 13.41
C GLU A 68 -9.68 6.90 13.44
N ARG A 69 -10.60 7.02 14.40
CA ARG A 69 -11.13 8.27 14.95
C ARG A 69 -11.26 8.13 16.45
#